data_AF-A7S1Y9-F1
#
_entry.id   AF-A7S1Y9-F1
#
_cell.length_a   1.000
_cell.length_b   1.000
_cell.length_c   1.000
_cell.angle_alpha   90.00
_cell.angle_beta   90.00
_cell.angle_gamma   90.00
#
_symmetry.space_group_name_H-M   'P 1'
#
loop_
_entity.id
_entity.type
_entity.pdbx_description
1 polymer ?
#
loop_
_entity_poly.entity_id
_entity_poly.type
_entity_poly.pdbx_seq_one_letter_code
_entity_poly.pdbx_strand_id
1 'polypeptide(L)' 'TCATKTCTSPPNSICQMVNNEAKCVCPQICTMEYSPRCGSDGKIYSNPCQLRVAACNQNKQITEVSMDQC' A
#
# COMPACT_ATOMS: atom_id res chain seq x y z
N THR A 1 12.52 2.08 18.20
CA THR A 1 11.47 3.06 17.83
C THR A 1 11.34 3.08 16.32
N CYS A 2 10.36 3.80 15.75
CA CYS A 2 10.29 3.95 14.30
C CYS A 2 11.45 4.72 13.66
N ALA A 3 12.34 5.33 14.45
CA ALA A 3 13.53 6.03 13.96
C ALA A 3 14.53 5.09 13.23
N THR A 4 14.56 3.80 13.59
CA THR A 4 15.52 2.83 13.02
C THR A 4 14.85 1.59 12.43
N LYS A 5 13.51 1.53 12.43
CA LYS A 5 12.76 0.36 11.95
C LYS A 5 12.36 0.56 10.50
N THR A 6 12.96 -0.23 9.62
CA THR A 6 12.57 -0.32 8.21
C THR A 6 11.48 -1.36 8.04
N CYS A 7 10.39 -0.99 7.36
CA CYS A 7 9.29 -1.89 7.06
C CYS A 7 9.34 -2.31 5.59
N THR A 8 9.71 -3.56 5.33
CA THR A 8 9.81 -4.15 3.98
C THR A 8 8.74 -5.21 3.71
N SER A 9 8.12 -5.74 4.76
CA SER A 9 7.03 -6.72 4.69
C SER A 9 6.01 -6.41 5.79
N PRO A 10 4.73 -6.18 5.46
CA PRO A 10 4.16 -6.17 4.11
C PRO A 10 4.64 -4.99 3.23
N PRO A 11 4.55 -5.10 1.89
CA PRO A 11 4.98 -4.03 1.00
C PRO A 11 4.17 -2.76 1.24
N ASN A 12 4.80 -1.59 1.08
CA ASN A 12 4.18 -0.28 1.36
C ASN A 12 3.75 -0.05 2.83
N SER A 13 4.13 -0.92 3.76
CA SER A 13 3.86 -0.68 5.18
C SER A 13 4.67 0.51 5.72
N ILE A 14 4.07 1.20 6.67
CA ILE A 14 4.69 2.32 7.38
C ILE A 14 4.98 1.89 8.82
N CYS A 15 6.03 2.45 9.41
CA CYS A 15 6.26 2.27 10.83
C CYS A 15 5.38 3.22 11.64
N GLN A 16 4.57 2.66 12.56
CA GLN A 16 3.76 3.41 13.50
C GLN A 16 4.03 2.94 14.93
N MET A 17 4.09 3.89 15.87
CA MET A 17 4.16 3.58 17.30
C MET A 17 2.75 3.25 17.79
N VAL A 18 2.53 2.02 18.23
CA VAL A 18 1.26 1.51 18.76
C VAL A 18 1.53 0.98 20.16
N ASN A 19 0.89 1.53 21.20
CA ASN A 19 1.11 1.16 22.61
C ASN A 19 2.61 1.11 22.98
N ASN A 20 3.36 2.15 22.63
CA ASN A 20 4.81 2.28 22.82
C ASN A 20 5.67 1.25 22.06
N GLU A 21 5.10 0.47 21.15
CA GLU A 21 5.80 -0.49 20.31
C GLU A 21 5.86 -0.03 18.85
N ALA A 22 7.02 -0.13 18.20
CA ALA A 22 7.16 0.20 16.78
C ALA A 22 6.63 -0.97 15.92
N LYS A 23 5.50 -0.78 15.23
CA LYS A 23 4.86 -1.80 14.38
C LYS A 23 4.87 -1.37 12.91
N CYS A 24 5.05 -2.34 12.02
CA CYS A 24 4.83 -2.12 10.59
C CYS A 24 3.34 -2.35 10.31
N VAL A 25 2.66 -1.31 9.86
CA VAL A 25 1.22 -1.31 9.62
C VAL A 25 0.92 -0.85 8.21
N CYS A 26 -0.20 -1.32 7.65
CA CYS A 26 -0.63 -0.87 6.35
C CYS A 26 -1.31 0.50 6.44
N PRO A 27 -1.00 1.43 5.53
CA PRO A 27 -1.76 2.68 5.44
C PRO A 27 -3.24 2.35 5.23
N GLN A 28 -4.14 3.08 5.90
CA GLN A 28 -5.60 2.89 5.78
C GLN A 28 -6.30 4.16 5.27
N ILE A 29 -5.62 5.30 5.32
CA ILE A 29 -6.17 6.58 4.90
C ILE A 29 -5.72 6.84 3.48
N CYS A 30 -6.69 7.01 2.59
CA CYS A 30 -6.47 7.50 1.25
C CYS A 30 -7.34 8.72 1.02
N THR A 31 -6.84 9.61 0.18
CA THR A 31 -7.59 10.68 -0.42
C THR A 31 -8.64 10.11 -1.40
N MET A 32 -9.64 10.93 -1.74
CA MET A 32 -10.75 10.55 -2.62
C MET A 32 -10.55 11.01 -4.07
N GLU A 33 -9.36 11.48 -4.48
CA GLU A 33 -9.15 11.78 -5.89
C GLU A 33 -9.33 10.53 -6.74
N TYR A 34 -9.97 10.70 -7.89
CA TYR A 34 -10.11 9.66 -8.88
C TYR A 34 -8.96 9.76 -9.87
N SER A 35 -8.02 8.83 -9.79
CA SER A 35 -6.88 8.71 -10.69
C SER A 35 -6.61 7.22 -10.92
N PRO A 36 -7.44 6.55 -11.73
CA PRO A 36 -7.47 5.10 -11.77
C PRO A 36 -6.13 4.52 -12.19
N ARG A 37 -5.77 3.34 -11.64
CA ARG A 37 -4.55 2.59 -11.93
C ARG A 37 -4.84 1.12 -12.15
N CYS A 38 -4.28 0.52 -13.20
CA CYS A 38 -4.27 -0.93 -13.35
C CYS A 38 -3.13 -1.51 -12.51
N GLY A 39 -3.45 -2.46 -11.63
CA GLY A 39 -2.47 -3.22 -10.88
C GLY A 39 -2.03 -4.47 -11.62
N SER A 40 -0.82 -4.95 -11.33
CA SER A 40 -0.27 -6.21 -11.86
C SER A 40 -1.07 -7.45 -11.47
N ASP A 41 -2.06 -7.30 -10.60
CA ASP A 41 -3.04 -8.32 -10.22
C ASP A 41 -4.34 -8.26 -11.07
N GLY A 42 -4.34 -7.46 -12.15
CA GLY A 42 -5.45 -7.35 -13.10
C GLY A 42 -6.64 -6.55 -12.56
N LYS A 43 -6.44 -5.73 -11.52
CA LYS A 43 -7.51 -4.92 -10.90
C LYS A 43 -7.28 -3.44 -11.12
N ILE A 44 -8.37 -2.71 -11.35
CA ILE A 44 -8.36 -1.25 -11.39
C ILE A 44 -8.57 -0.72 -9.97
N TYR A 45 -7.62 0.08 -9.50
CA TYR A 45 -7.67 0.80 -8.24
C TYR A 45 -8.08 2.25 -8.49
N SER A 46 -8.96 2.80 -7.64
CA SER A 46 -9.51 4.15 -7.84
C SER A 46 -8.44 5.26 -7.82
N ASN A 47 -7.34 5.03 -7.07
CA ASN A 47 -6.18 5.91 -7.04
C ASN A 47 -4.90 5.15 -6.62
N PRO A 48 -3.70 5.77 -6.77
CA PRO A 48 -2.44 5.14 -6.38
C PRO A 48 -2.36 4.76 -4.89
N CYS A 49 -3.04 5.51 -4.01
CA CYS A 49 -3.08 5.16 -2.59
C CYS A 49 -3.82 3.84 -2.37
N GLN A 50 -5.00 3.68 -2.97
CA GLN A 50 -5.80 2.44 -2.89
C GLN A 50 -5.02 1.22 -3.41
N LEU A 51 -4.24 1.37 -4.49
CA LEU A 51 -3.35 0.32 -4.99
C LEU A 51 -2.32 -0.10 -3.93
N ARG A 52 -1.63 0.88 -3.31
CA ARG A 52 -0.62 0.62 -2.27
C ARG A 52 -1.22 -0.01 -1.00
N VAL A 53 -2.41 0.45 -0.59
CA VAL A 53 -3.16 -0.13 0.54
C VAL A 53 -3.50 -1.58 0.25
N ALA A 54 -4.01 -1.88 -0.94
CA ALA A 54 -4.33 -3.23 -1.35
C ALA A 54 -3.09 -4.14 -1.40
N ALA A 55 -1.97 -3.66 -1.92
CA ALA A 55 -0.69 -4.37 -1.93
C ALA A 55 -0.25 -4.73 -0.51
N CYS A 56 -0.31 -3.75 0.41
CA CYS A 56 0.06 -3.95 1.80
C CYS A 56 -0.86 -4.94 2.52
N ASN A 57 -2.18 -4.73 2.44
CA ASN A 57 -3.16 -5.55 3.14
C ASN A 57 -3.15 -7.01 2.66
N GLN A 58 -2.88 -7.24 1.36
CA GLN A 58 -2.75 -8.59 0.80
C GLN A 58 -1.37 -9.21 1.01
N ASN A 59 -0.42 -8.46 1.57
CA ASN A 59 0.99 -8.82 1.64
C ASN A 59 1.54 -9.30 0.28
N LYS A 60 1.17 -8.58 -0.79
CA LYS A 60 1.54 -8.89 -2.17
C LYS A 60 2.13 -7.67 -2.84
N GLN A 61 3.17 -7.88 -3.63
CA GLN A 61 3.71 -6.81 -4.47
C GLN A 61 2.76 -6.62 -5.65
N ILE A 62 1.99 -5.53 -5.62
CA ILE A 62 1.14 -5.09 -6.73
C ILE A 62 1.80 -3.84 -7.29
N THR A 63 2.27 -3.92 -8.52
CA THR A 63 2.86 -2.79 -9.23
C THR A 63 1.84 -2.20 -10.18
N GLU A 64 1.96 -0.91 -10.47
CA GLU A 64 1.18 -0.30 -11.54
C GLU A 64 1.61 -0.89 -12.89
N VAL A 65 0.64 -1.20 -13.74
CA VAL A 65 0.82 -1.71 -15.09
C VAL A 65 -0.07 -0.92 -16.05
N SER A 66 0.06 -1.18 -17.36
CA SER A 66 -0.69 -0.45 -18.37
C SER A 66 -2.19 -0.79 -18.32
N MET A 67 -3.04 0.16 -18.70
CA MET A 67 -4.50 0.02 -18.61
C MET A 67 -5.08 -1.04 -19.55
N ASP A 68 -4.36 -1.48 -20.58
CA ASP A 68 -4.73 -2.58 -21.48
C ASP A 68 -4.48 -3.97 -20.88
N GLN A 69 -3.85 -4.03 -19.70
CA GLN A 69 -3.59 -5.26 -18.93
C GLN A 69 -4.66 -5.49 -17.85
N CYS A 70 -5.61 -4.57 -17.76
CA CYS A 70 -6.92 -4.69 -17.14
C CYS A 70 -7.97 -4.54 -18.27
#